data_AF-U9T9J7-F1
#
_entry.id   AF-U9T9J7-F1
#
_cell.length_a   1.000
_cell.length_b   1.000
_cell.length_c   1.000
_cell.angle_alpha   90.00
_cell.angle_beta   90.00
_cell.angle_gamma   90.00
#
_symmetry.space_group_name_H-M   'P 1'
#
loop_
_entity.id
_entity.type
_entity.pdbx_description
1 polymer ?
#
loop_
_entity_poly.entity_id
_entity_poly.type
_entity_poly.pdbx_seq_one_letter_code
_entity_poly.pdbx_strand_id
1 'polypeptide(L)'
;MSNMGDSVENISVDDFLEFVSAEGETFLSYTTFQLGQFVENGFLKTLFDKNPQRPVDKAQLLVDMFGESANLNNFAQQAAVNYIQPTTLSLLFSIALYASSRS
;
A
#
# COMPACT_ATOMS: atom_id res chain seq x y z
N MET A 1 -44.84 -25.65 13.80
CA MET A 1 -43.85 -25.15 12.82
C MET A 1 -43.54 -23.71 13.21
N SER A 2 -42.38 -23.49 13.84
CA SER A 2 -41.98 -22.13 14.25
C SER A 2 -41.57 -21.36 13.01
N ASN A 3 -42.18 -20.19 12.81
CA ASN A 3 -41.86 -19.28 11.73
C ASN A 3 -40.43 -18.77 11.96
N MET A 4 -39.47 -19.38 11.27
CA MET A 4 -38.08 -18.91 11.20
C MET A 4 -38.08 -17.67 10.29
N GLY A 5 -38.75 -16.62 10.76
CA GLY A 5 -38.74 -15.32 10.13
C GLY A 5 -37.32 -14.77 10.24
N ASP A 6 -36.68 -14.71 9.08
CA ASP A 6 -35.43 -14.03 8.78
C ASP A 6 -35.37 -12.66 9.48
N SER A 7 -34.82 -12.63 10.69
CA SER A 7 -34.53 -11.39 11.40
C SER A 7 -33.17 -10.90 10.95
N VAL A 8 -33.10 -10.41 9.71
CA VAL A 8 -32.04 -9.47 9.33
C VAL A 8 -32.31 -8.22 10.17
N GLU A 9 -31.56 -8.07 11.25
CA GLU A 9 -31.58 -6.88 12.08
C GLU A 9 -31.22 -5.70 11.17
N ASN A 10 -32.19 -4.80 10.93
CA ASN A 10 -31.94 -3.59 10.17
C ASN A 10 -31.02 -2.71 11.02
N ILE A 11 -29.73 -2.68 10.68
CA ILE A 11 -28.75 -1.73 11.23
C ILE A 11 -29.31 -0.33 11.06
N SER A 12 -29.32 0.47 12.14
CA SER A 12 -29.76 1.86 12.04
C SER A 12 -28.75 2.67 11.23
N VAL A 13 -29.20 3.77 10.62
CA VAL A 13 -28.29 4.64 9.85
C VAL A 13 -27.14 5.15 10.73
N ASP A 14 -27.42 5.45 12.00
CA ASP A 14 -26.42 5.93 12.96
C ASP A 14 -25.37 4.84 13.25
N ASP A 15 -25.80 3.59 13.49
CA ASP A 15 -24.89 2.46 13.72
C ASP A 15 -24.03 2.16 12.48
N PHE A 16 -24.61 2.29 11.28
CA PHE A 16 -23.86 2.12 10.02
C PHE A 16 -22.80 3.22 9.85
N LEU A 17 -23.15 4.48 10.14
CA LEU A 17 -22.22 5.60 10.04
C LEU A 17 -21.10 5.49 11.10
N GLU A 18 -21.43 5.06 12.32
CA GLU A 18 -20.44 4.80 13.37
C GLU A 18 -19.48 3.68 12.95
N PHE A 19 -19.99 2.57 12.41
CA PHE A 19 -19.16 1.50 11.85
C PHE A 19 -18.23 2.02 10.74
N VAL A 20 -18.77 2.72 9.73
CA VAL A 20 -17.95 3.29 8.64
C VAL A 20 -16.87 4.25 9.17
N SER A 21 -17.20 5.06 10.18
CA SER A 21 -16.24 5.97 10.80
C SER A 21 -15.13 5.22 11.54
N ALA A 22 -15.48 4.24 12.37
CA ALA A 22 -14.51 3.46 13.15
C ALA A 22 -13.58 2.62 12.26
N GLU A 23 -14.12 1.97 11.23
CA GLU A 23 -13.34 1.25 10.23
C GLU A 23 -12.45 2.21 9.42
N GLY A 24 -12.95 3.41 9.11
CA GLY A 24 -12.17 4.45 8.45
C GLY A 24 -10.98 4.93 9.28
N GLU A 25 -11.17 5.22 10.57
CA GLU A 25 -10.08 5.60 11.48
C GLU A 25 -9.06 4.48 11.64
N THR A 26 -9.52 3.24 11.78
CA THR A 26 -8.67 2.05 11.90
C THR A 26 -7.82 1.85 10.63
N PHE A 27 -8.44 1.92 9.45
CA PHE A 27 -7.76 1.84 8.17
C PHE A 27 -6.69 2.94 8.01
N LEU A 28 -7.01 4.18 8.37
CA LEU A 28 -6.07 5.30 8.30
C LEU A 28 -4.89 5.12 9.27
N SER A 29 -5.17 4.65 10.49
CA SER A 29 -4.16 4.35 11.50
C SER A 29 -3.18 3.28 11.03
N TYR A 30 -3.68 2.14 10.53
CA TYR A 30 -2.84 1.08 9.99
C TYR A 30 -2.06 1.53 8.76
N THR A 31 -2.70 2.21 7.82
CA THR A 31 -2.03 2.73 6.61
C THR A 31 -0.89 3.68 7.00
N THR A 32 -1.13 4.58 7.95
CA THR A 32 -0.11 5.51 8.47
C THR A 32 1.04 4.76 9.12
N PHE A 33 0.74 3.75 9.94
CA PHE A 33 1.74 2.91 10.57
C PHE A 33 2.63 2.20 9.53
N GLN A 34 2.03 1.54 8.52
CA GLN A 34 2.76 0.86 7.46
C GLN A 34 3.65 1.82 6.65
N LEU A 35 3.14 3.01 6.34
CA LEU A 35 3.92 4.04 5.65
C LEU A 35 5.12 4.51 6.49
N GLY A 36 4.93 4.68 7.80
CA GLY A 36 5.99 5.02 8.75
C GLY A 36 7.10 3.98 8.79
N GLN A 37 6.75 2.69 8.68
CA GLN A 37 7.72 1.61 8.72
C GLN A 37 8.79 1.73 7.63
N PHE A 38 8.48 2.18 6.41
CA PHE A 38 9.49 2.34 5.35
C PHE A 38 10.59 3.37 5.68
N VAL A 39 10.29 4.31 6.57
CA VAL A 39 11.27 5.28 7.10
C VAL A 39 12.02 4.64 8.27
N GLU A 40 11.29 4.10 9.24
CA GLU A 40 11.86 3.57 10.50
C GLU A 40 12.76 2.36 10.27
N ASN A 41 12.38 1.44 9.39
CA ASN A 41 13.17 0.26 9.07
C ASN A 41 14.33 0.55 8.10
N GLY A 42 14.46 1.80 7.64
CA GLY A 42 15.53 2.25 6.75
C GLY A 42 15.39 1.78 5.30
N PHE A 43 14.25 1.22 4.88
CA PHE A 43 14.03 0.79 3.49
C PHE A 43 14.29 1.91 2.50
N LEU A 44 13.70 3.10 2.71
CA LEU A 44 13.90 4.25 1.81
C LEU A 44 15.37 4.72 1.82
N LYS A 45 16.03 4.65 2.98
CA LYS A 45 17.45 4.98 3.09
C LYS A 45 18.30 4.04 2.23
N THR A 46 18.04 2.73 2.28
CA THR A 46 18.73 1.73 1.47
C THR A 46 18.43 1.93 -0.02
N LEU A 47 17.16 2.12 -0.40
CA LEU A 47 16.75 2.30 -1.79
C LEU A 47 17.41 3.52 -2.46
N PHE A 48 17.69 4.57 -1.69
CA PHE A 48 18.30 5.81 -2.17
C PHE A 48 19.76 6.00 -1.74
N ASP A 49 20.44 4.95 -1.24
CA ASP A 49 21.86 5.03 -0.94
C ASP A 49 22.65 5.40 -2.20
N LYS A 50 23.55 6.39 -2.06
CA LYS A 50 24.38 6.92 -3.14
C LYS A 50 25.84 6.47 -3.01
N ASN A 51 26.15 5.53 -2.11
CA ASN A 51 27.49 5.01 -1.94
C ASN A 51 27.99 4.33 -3.23
N PRO A 52 28.98 4.89 -3.94
CA PRO A 52 29.46 4.35 -5.20
C PRO A 52 30.16 2.99 -5.05
N GLN A 53 30.61 2.63 -3.84
CA GLN A 53 31.24 1.32 -3.59
C GLN A 53 30.23 0.19 -3.34
N ARG A 54 28.95 0.53 -3.12
CA ARG A 54 27.88 -0.43 -2.88
C ARG A 54 26.63 0.00 -3.65
N PRO A 55 26.65 -0.13 -4.99
CA PRO A 55 25.49 0.21 -5.80
C PRO A 55 24.31 -0.70 -5.41
N VAL A 56 23.14 -0.08 -5.18
CA VAL A 56 21.90 -0.79 -4.88
C VAL A 56 21.16 -1.05 -6.18
N ASP A 57 20.84 -2.32 -6.45
CA ASP A 57 19.87 -2.67 -7.49
C ASP A 57 18.46 -2.34 -6.99
N LYS A 58 17.98 -1.17 -7.39
CA LYS A 58 16.66 -0.67 -6.97
C LYS A 58 15.52 -1.50 -7.56
N ALA A 59 15.69 -2.07 -8.75
CA ALA A 59 14.66 -2.87 -9.37
C ALA A 59 14.47 -4.16 -8.57
N GLN A 60 15.57 -4.85 -8.27
CA GLN A 60 15.54 -6.07 -7.47
C GLN A 60 15.03 -5.80 -6.05
N LEU A 61 15.51 -4.75 -5.39
CA LEU A 61 15.08 -4.41 -4.03
C LEU A 61 13.57 -4.14 -3.93
N LEU A 62 12.98 -3.50 -4.95
CA LEU A 62 11.53 -3.27 -5.00
C LEU A 62 10.77 -4.59 -5.18
N VAL A 63 11.24 -5.48 -6.06
CA VAL A 63 10.63 -6.80 -6.27
C VAL A 63 10.77 -7.68 -5.03
N ASP A 64 11.91 -7.65 -4.34
CA ASP A 64 12.12 -8.42 -3.11
C ASP A 64 11.17 -7.98 -1.99
N MET A 65 10.86 -6.68 -1.90
CA MET A 65 9.96 -6.13 -0.87
C MET A 65 8.48 -6.30 -1.24
N PHE A 66 8.12 -6.04 -2.50
CA PHE A 66 6.72 -5.88 -2.92
C PHE A 66 6.23 -6.93 -3.93
N GLY A 67 7.10 -7.85 -4.35
CA GLY A 67 6.81 -8.88 -5.34
C GLY A 67 6.81 -8.39 -6.78
N GLU A 68 6.37 -9.26 -7.69
CA GLU A 68 6.39 -9.01 -9.15
C GLU A 68 5.54 -7.82 -9.60
N SER A 69 4.57 -7.36 -8.81
CA SER A 69 3.84 -6.12 -9.10
C SER A 69 4.74 -4.89 -9.14
N ALA A 70 5.86 -4.91 -8.40
CA ALA A 70 6.86 -3.83 -8.38
C ALA A 70 7.80 -3.85 -9.59
N ASN A 71 7.71 -4.86 -10.46
CA ASN A 71 8.60 -4.98 -11.61
C ASN A 71 8.52 -3.73 -12.49
N LEU A 72 9.67 -3.12 -12.80
CA LEU A 72 9.75 -1.85 -13.54
C LEU A 72 9.15 -1.94 -14.94
N ASN A 73 9.12 -3.14 -15.54
CA ASN A 73 8.50 -3.38 -16.84
C ASN A 73 7.01 -3.04 -16.86
N ASN A 74 6.32 -3.21 -15.73
CA ASN A 74 4.90 -2.87 -15.60
C ASN A 74 4.64 -1.36 -15.75
N PHE A 75 5.66 -0.53 -15.50
CA PHE A 75 5.54 0.93 -15.50
C PHE A 75 6.23 1.60 -16.69
N ALA A 76 6.96 0.85 -17.52
CA ALA A 76 7.81 1.42 -18.57
C ALA A 76 7.05 2.33 -19.55
N GLN A 77 5.87 1.90 -20.01
CA GLN A 77 5.05 2.67 -20.95
C GLN A 77 4.55 3.98 -20.32
N GLN A 78 4.01 3.91 -19.10
CA GLN A 78 3.49 5.08 -18.39
C GLN A 78 4.61 6.04 -17.98
N ALA A 79 5.75 5.52 -17.53
CA ALA A 79 6.95 6.28 -17.20
C ALA A 79 7.44 7.11 -18.39
N ALA A 80 7.49 6.49 -19.58
CA ALA A 80 7.92 7.16 -20.82
C ALA A 80 6.98 8.31 -21.22
N VAL A 81 5.66 8.09 -21.15
CA VAL A 81 4.66 9.12 -21.52
C VAL A 81 4.67 10.31 -20.55
N ASN A 82 4.92 10.05 -19.26
CA ASN A 82 4.87 11.08 -18.22
C ASN A 82 6.23 11.70 -17.88
N TYR A 83 7.32 11.30 -18.54
CA TYR A 83 8.69 11.73 -18.25
C TYR A 83 9.11 11.48 -16.78
N ILE A 84 8.64 10.37 -16.20
CA ILE A 84 8.97 9.95 -14.83
C ILE A 84 9.84 8.69 -14.90
N GLN A 85 10.76 8.52 -13.94
CA GLN A 85 11.55 7.28 -13.86
C GLN A 85 10.66 6.08 -13.47
N PRO A 86 10.76 4.92 -14.14
CA PRO A 86 9.97 3.73 -13.81
C PRO A 86 10.06 3.32 -12.34
N THR A 87 11.24 3.48 -11.73
CA THR A 87 11.48 3.20 -10.31
C THR A 87 10.62 4.10 -9.40
N THR A 88 10.39 5.36 -9.77
CA THR A 88 9.53 6.27 -9.01
C THR A 88 8.08 5.82 -9.05
N LEU A 89 7.57 5.44 -10.23
CA LEU A 89 6.19 4.96 -10.36
C LEU A 89 5.99 3.63 -9.64
N SER A 90 6.92 2.69 -9.79
CA SER A 90 6.89 1.41 -9.08
C SER A 90 6.88 1.61 -7.56
N LEU A 91 7.74 2.48 -7.03
CA LEU A 91 7.80 2.77 -5.60
C LEU A 91 6.48 3.35 -5.07
N LEU A 92 5.92 4.36 -5.75
CA LEU A 92 4.67 4.99 -5.33
C LEU A 92 3.50 4.00 -5.34
N PHE A 93 3.35 3.26 -6.44
CA PHE A 93 2.31 2.26 -6.58
C PHE A 93 2.44 1.15 -5.53
N SER A 94 3.66 0.62 -5.35
CA SER A 94 3.89 -0.52 -4.46
C SER A 94 3.74 -0.16 -3.00
N ILE A 95 4.19 1.03 -2.57
CA ILE A 95 3.98 1.50 -1.20
C ILE A 95 2.50 1.73 -0.91
N ALA A 96 1.76 2.33 -1.84
CA ALA A 96 0.33 2.54 -1.69
C ALA A 96 -0.41 1.20 -1.58
N LEU A 97 -0.15 0.28 -2.51
CA LEU A 97 -0.76 -1.04 -2.53
C LEU A 97 -0.41 -1.84 -1.26
N TYR A 98 0.86 -1.86 -0.85
CA TYR A 98 1.31 -2.57 0.34
C TYR A 98 0.62 -2.04 1.59
N ALA A 99 0.66 -0.72 1.80
CA ALA A 99 0.05 -0.10 2.97
C ALA A 99 -1.46 -0.36 3.02
N SER A 100 -2.17 -0.19 1.89
CA SER A 100 -3.61 -0.46 1.84
C SER A 100 -3.98 -1.94 2.00
N SER A 101 -3.13 -2.87 1.58
CA SER A 101 -3.40 -4.32 1.70
C SER A 101 -3.21 -4.89 3.11
N ARG A 102 -2.56 -4.11 4.00
CA ARG A 102 -2.21 -4.51 5.37
C ARG A 102 -3.03 -3.76 6.42
N SER A 103 -4.02 -3.00 5.98
CA SER A 103 -4.94 -2.19 6.79
C SER A 103 -6.29 -2.86 6.95
#